data_AF-A0A2R5FFQ2-F1
#
_entry.id   AF-A0A2R5FFQ2-F1
#
_cell.length_a   1.000
_cell.length_b   1.000
_cell.length_c   1.000
_cell.angle_alpha   90.00
_cell.angle_beta   90.00
_cell.angle_gamma   90.00
#
_symmetry.space_group_name_H-M   'P 1'
#
loop_
_entity.id
_entity.type
_entity.pdbx_description
1 polymer ?
#
loop_
_entity_poly.entity_id
_entity_poly.type
_entity_poly.pdbx_seq_one_letter_code
_entity_poly.pdbx_strand_id
1 'polypeptide(L)'
;MKNNNNQILPLLTEADREELEGVVQVLANVTKLPVEMVKPHFNALLEQLIKSKQDQPFYKTATALEWITAFQEWAESHRRDTPLLSEYALSRAGIYDDDEDEDI
;
A
#
# COMPACT_ATOMS: atom_id res chain seq x y z
N MET A 1 -12.17 -8.11 -23.13
CA MET A 1 -12.20 -7.37 -21.85
C MET A 1 -11.78 -5.94 -22.14
N LYS A 2 -12.66 -4.96 -21.89
CA LYS A 2 -12.36 -3.55 -22.11
C LYS A 2 -11.36 -3.12 -21.03
N ASN A 3 -10.24 -2.54 -21.45
CA ASN A 3 -9.25 -1.90 -20.61
C ASN A 3 -9.96 -0.80 -19.77
N ASN A 4 -10.07 -1.01 -18.46
CA ASN A 4 -10.68 -0.06 -17.52
C ASN A 4 -9.63 0.83 -16.83
N ASN A 5 -8.43 0.98 -17.40
CA ASN A 5 -7.31 1.69 -16.76
C ASN A 5 -7.36 3.22 -16.94
N ASN A 6 -8.38 3.75 -17.63
CA ASN A 6 -8.62 5.20 -17.72
C ASN A 6 -9.14 5.83 -16.40
N GLN A 7 -9.23 5.09 -15.29
CA GLN A 7 -9.83 5.56 -14.04
C GLN A 7 -8.85 6.05 -12.97
N ILE A 8 -7.53 6.12 -13.23
CA ILE A 8 -6.55 6.60 -12.23
C ILE A 8 -6.20 8.09 -12.42
N LEU A 9 -6.48 8.66 -13.59
CA LEU A 9 -6.35 10.10 -13.84
C LEU A 9 -7.43 11.03 -13.25
N PRO A 10 -8.60 10.63 -12.69
CA PRO A 10 -9.63 11.58 -12.29
C PRO A 10 -9.41 12.17 -10.87
N LEU A 11 -8.37 11.75 -10.14
CA LEU A 11 -8.05 12.31 -8.81
C LEU A 11 -7.17 13.57 -8.88
N LEU A 12 -6.63 13.89 -10.06
CA LEU A 12 -5.79 15.06 -10.28
C LEU A 12 -6.69 16.27 -10.54
N THR A 13 -6.47 17.33 -9.75
CA THR A 13 -7.13 18.62 -9.94
C THR A 13 -6.68 19.26 -11.26
N GLU A 14 -7.42 20.24 -11.76
CA GLU A 14 -7.04 21.01 -12.96
C GLU A 14 -5.62 21.58 -12.82
N ALA A 15 -5.28 22.07 -11.62
CA ALA A 15 -3.96 22.61 -11.29
C ALA A 15 -2.84 21.58 -11.42
N ASP A 16 -3.08 20.35 -10.95
CA ASP A 16 -2.09 19.27 -11.08
C ASP A 16 -1.83 18.91 -12.56
N ARG A 17 -2.85 19.02 -13.41
CA ARG A 17 -2.70 18.76 -14.86
C ARG A 17 -1.85 19.82 -15.53
N GLU A 18 -2.08 21.09 -15.21
CA GLU A 18 -1.29 22.21 -15.75
C GLU A 18 0.18 22.10 -15.34
N GLU A 19 0.45 21.74 -14.08
CA GLU A 19 1.82 21.54 -13.59
C GLU A 19 2.51 20.38 -14.31
N LEU A 20 1.82 19.25 -14.50
CA LEU A 20 2.35 18.10 -15.23
C LEU A 20 2.66 18.42 -16.71
N GLU A 21 1.82 19.20 -17.39
CA GLU A 21 2.08 19.67 -18.75
C GLU A 21 3.35 20.55 -18.79
N GLY A 22 3.52 21.41 -17.79
CA GLY A 22 4.74 22.22 -17.60
C GLY A 22 6.00 21.37 -17.42
N VAL A 23 5.92 20.29 -16.63
CA VAL A 23 7.03 19.35 -16.42
C VAL A 23 7.41 18.65 -17.73
N VAL A 24 6.43 18.21 -18.54
CA VAL A 24 6.70 17.61 -19.85
C VAL A 24 7.41 18.61 -20.77
N GLN A 25 6.99 19.88 -20.77
CA GLN A 25 7.61 20.92 -21.59
C GLN A 25 9.07 21.18 -21.19
N VAL A 26 9.37 21.21 -19.88
CA VAL A 26 10.74 21.35 -19.38
C VAL A 26 11.59 20.13 -19.75
N LEU A 27 11.05 18.91 -19.60
CA LEU A 27 11.73 17.67 -19.97
C LEU A 27 12.06 17.63 -21.47
N ALA A 28 11.12 18.03 -22.33
CA ALA A 28 11.35 18.16 -23.77
C ALA A 28 12.49 19.12 -24.08
N ASN A 29 12.52 20.28 -23.41
CA ASN A 29 13.58 21.28 -23.58
C ASN A 29 14.95 20.75 -23.11
N VAL A 30 15.01 20.04 -21.98
CA VAL A 30 16.27 19.48 -21.42
C VAL A 30 16.80 18.33 -22.27
N THR A 31 15.92 17.44 -22.72
CA THR A 31 16.29 16.25 -23.51
C THR A 31 16.48 16.56 -24.99
N LYS A 32 16.11 17.77 -25.45
CA LYS A 32 16.07 18.18 -26.87
C LYS A 32 15.19 17.26 -27.73
N LEU A 33 14.25 16.56 -27.11
CA LEU A 33 13.28 15.70 -27.77
C LEU A 33 11.95 16.45 -27.94
N PRO A 34 11.19 16.16 -29.00
CA PRO A 34 9.85 16.74 -29.14
C PRO A 34 8.94 16.26 -28.01
N VAL A 35 8.05 17.14 -27.56
CA VAL A 35 7.07 16.90 -26.49
C VAL A 35 6.28 15.62 -26.75
N GLU A 36 5.89 15.36 -28.00
CA GLU A 36 5.15 14.15 -28.41
C GLU A 36 5.89 12.84 -28.14
N MET A 37 7.23 12.86 -28.13
CA MET A 37 8.04 11.69 -27.79
C MET A 37 8.25 11.56 -26.28
N VAL A 38 8.23 12.68 -25.54
CA VAL A 38 8.43 12.69 -24.08
C VAL A 38 7.16 12.29 -23.34
N LYS A 39 5.99 12.75 -23.80
CA LYS A 39 4.67 12.44 -23.22
C LYS A 39 4.45 10.95 -22.90
N PRO A 40 4.63 10.00 -23.83
CA PRO A 40 4.39 8.58 -23.55
C PRO A 40 5.35 8.02 -22.50
N HIS A 41 6.62 8.42 -22.51
CA HIS A 41 7.59 7.98 -21.50
C HIS A 41 7.28 8.54 -20.12
N PHE A 42 6.91 9.81 -20.05
CA PHE A 42 6.51 10.47 -18.82
C PHE A 42 5.26 9.80 -18.22
N ASN A 43 4.24 9.54 -19.05
CA ASN A 43 3.03 8.85 -18.62
C ASN A 43 3.32 7.44 -18.08
N ALA A 44 4.20 6.68 -18.75
CA ALA A 44 4.59 5.36 -18.26
C ALA A 44 5.29 5.41 -16.89
N LEU A 45 6.15 6.41 -16.66
CA LEU A 45 6.81 6.62 -15.35
C LEU A 45 5.81 7.03 -14.26
N LEU A 46 4.84 7.89 -14.61
CA LEU A 46 3.74 8.28 -13.73
C LEU A 46 2.90 7.08 -13.31
N GLU A 47 2.53 6.22 -14.27
CA GLU A 47 1.80 4.99 -14.00
C GLU A 47 2.57 4.07 -13.04
N GLN A 48 3.87 3.89 -13.27
CA GLN A 48 4.73 3.11 -12.38
C GLN A 48 4.81 3.72 -10.97
N LEU A 49 4.92 5.04 -10.87
CA LEU A 49 4.96 5.74 -9.58
C LEU A 49 3.64 5.56 -8.82
N ILE A 50 2.50 5.71 -9.49
CA ILE A 50 1.19 5.53 -8.86
C ILE A 50 1.02 4.08 -8.40
N LYS A 51 1.37 3.11 -9.25
CA LYS A 51 1.34 1.69 -8.88
C LYS A 51 2.22 1.41 -7.65
N SER A 52 3.42 1.97 -7.60
CA SER A 52 4.32 1.80 -6.45
C SER A 52 3.77 2.38 -5.14
N LYS A 53 2.92 3.42 -5.22
CA LYS A 53 2.23 3.97 -4.05
C LYS A 53 1.04 3.13 -3.63
N GLN A 54 0.33 2.51 -4.57
CA GLN A 54 -0.78 1.60 -4.29
C GLN A 54 -0.33 0.28 -3.66
N ASP A 55 0.84 -0.24 -4.07
CA ASP A 55 1.42 -1.46 -3.51
C ASP A 55 2.11 -1.25 -2.14
N GLN A 56 1.95 -0.09 -1.49
CA GLN A 56 2.50 0.13 -0.16
C GLN A 56 1.72 -0.68 0.88
N PRO A 57 2.41 -1.33 1.83
CA PRO A 57 1.74 -2.08 2.86
C PRO A 57 0.91 -1.15 3.76
N PHE A 58 -0.26 -1.64 4.18
CA PHE A 58 -1.25 -0.90 4.97
C PHE A 58 -0.63 -0.05 6.10
N TYR A 59 0.32 -0.62 6.85
CA TYR A 59 0.93 0.07 7.99
C TYR A 59 1.77 1.31 7.66
N LYS A 60 2.17 1.50 6.39
CA LYS A 60 2.94 2.69 5.95
C LYS A 60 2.06 3.88 5.62
N THR A 61 0.83 3.65 5.16
CA THR A 61 -0.05 4.70 4.60
C THR A 61 -1.33 4.89 5.40
N ALA A 62 -1.70 3.94 6.25
CA ALA A 62 -2.94 4.00 7.02
C ALA A 62 -2.91 5.15 8.04
N THR A 63 -3.99 5.91 8.02
CA THR A 63 -4.34 6.93 9.01
C THR A 63 -4.73 6.28 10.33
N ALA A 64 -4.71 7.06 11.43
CA ALA A 64 -5.13 6.57 12.74
C ALA A 64 -6.57 6.02 12.73
N LEU A 65 -7.47 6.63 11.96
CA LEU A 65 -8.86 6.15 11.85
C LEU A 65 -8.93 4.80 11.14
N GLU A 66 -8.22 4.63 10.01
CA GLU A 66 -8.16 3.36 9.28
C GLU A 66 -7.57 2.24 10.15
N TRP A 67 -6.57 2.57 10.98
CA TRP A 67 -6.03 1.65 11.96
C TRP A 67 -7.06 1.20 13.01
N ILE A 68 -7.82 2.14 13.57
CA ILE A 68 -8.87 1.83 14.54
C ILE A 68 -9.93 0.92 13.91
N THR A 69 -10.37 1.25 12.70
CA THR A 69 -11.37 0.46 11.98
C THR A 69 -10.86 -0.94 11.66
N ALA A 70 -9.67 -1.07 11.07
CA ALA A 70 -9.09 -2.37 10.76
C ALA A 70 -8.89 -3.24 12.01
N PHE A 71 -8.51 -2.62 13.14
CA PHE A 71 -8.39 -3.33 14.41
C PHE A 71 -9.74 -3.82 14.93
N GLN A 72 -10.79 -3.00 14.85
CA GLN A 72 -12.14 -3.39 15.25
C GLN A 72 -12.66 -4.55 14.39
N GLU A 73 -12.53 -4.45 13.07
CA GLU A 73 -12.92 -5.51 12.14
C GLU A 73 -12.16 -6.81 12.40
N TRP A 74 -10.85 -6.72 12.64
CA TRP A 74 -10.05 -7.88 13.02
C TRP A 74 -10.55 -8.50 14.32
N ALA A 75 -10.80 -7.71 15.37
CA ALA A 75 -11.31 -8.21 16.64
C ALA A 75 -12.70 -8.86 16.49
N GLU A 76 -13.59 -8.25 15.70
CA GLU A 76 -14.94 -8.74 15.45
C GLU A 76 -14.99 -9.98 14.55
N SER A 77 -13.97 -10.21 13.72
CA SER A 77 -13.86 -11.40 12.88
C SER A 77 -13.66 -12.70 13.68
N HIS A 78 -13.30 -12.60 14.97
CA HIS A 78 -13.08 -13.75 15.83
C HIS A 78 -14.39 -14.32 16.36
N ARG A 79 -14.43 -15.65 16.45
CA ARG A 79 -15.50 -16.40 17.08
C ARG A 79 -15.61 -16.04 18.56
N ARG A 80 -16.79 -15.56 18.99
CA ARG A 80 -17.07 -15.20 20.39
C ARG A 80 -17.29 -16.41 21.30
N ASP A 81 -17.41 -17.60 20.72
CA ASP A 81 -17.56 -18.88 21.42
C ASP A 81 -16.24 -19.65 21.54
N THR A 82 -15.11 -18.97 21.36
CA THR A 82 -13.79 -19.59 21.49
C THR A 82 -13.59 -20.02 22.96
N PRO A 83 -13.27 -21.30 23.23
CA PRO A 83 -13.04 -21.77 24.58
C PRO A 83 -11.84 -21.04 25.20
N LEU A 84 -11.89 -20.84 26.52
CA LEU A 84 -10.78 -20.25 27.25
C LEU A 84 -9.53 -21.13 27.13
N LEU A 85 -8.38 -20.49 26.98
CA LEU A 85 -7.09 -21.16 27.01
C LEU A 85 -6.86 -21.76 28.41
N SER A 86 -6.19 -22.91 28.46
CA SER A 86 -5.79 -23.52 29.73
C SER A 86 -4.72 -22.65 30.43
N GLU A 87 -4.58 -22.80 31.74
CA GLU A 87 -3.52 -22.13 32.50
C GLU A 87 -2.12 -22.46 31.94
N TYR A 88 -1.93 -23.70 31.46
CA TYR A 88 -0.72 -24.11 30.76
C TYR A 88 -0.48 -23.33 29.47
N ALA A 89 -1.51 -23.18 28.62
CA ALA A 89 -1.42 -22.44 27.37
C ALA A 89 -1.18 -20.92 27.56
N LEU A 90 -1.50 -20.39 28.73
CA LEU A 90 -1.18 -19.01 29.14
C LEU A 90 0.16 -18.89 29.88
N SER A 91 0.75 -20.01 30.29
CA SER A 91 2.02 -20.02 31.00
C SER A 91 3.17 -19.71 30.05
N ARG A 92 4.27 -19.16 30.59
CA ARG A 92 5.52 -18.98 29.84
C ARG A 92 5.95 -20.29 29.16
N ALA A 93 5.86 -21.41 29.87
CA ALA A 93 6.23 -22.74 29.37
C ALA A 93 5.29 -23.29 28.28
N GLY A 94 4.09 -22.74 28.12
CA GLY A 94 3.18 -23.08 27.01
C GLY A 94 3.24 -22.11 25.83
N ILE A 95 3.75 -20.89 26.04
CA ILE A 95 3.96 -19.88 24.99
C ILE A 95 5.31 -20.07 24.31
N TYR A 96 6.32 -20.41 25.10
CA TYR A 96 7.63 -20.79 24.63
C TYR A 96 7.71 -22.30 24.84
N ASP A 97 7.92 -23.07 23.76
CA ASP A 97 8.41 -24.45 23.83
C ASP A 97 9.82 -24.43 24.44
N ASP A 98 9.94 -24.02 25.72
CA ASP A 98 11.05 -24.36 26.59
C ASP A 98 10.86 -25.84 26.95
N ASP A 99 10.93 -26.70 25.93
CA ASP A 99 11.24 -28.11 26.12
C ASP A 99 12.69 -28.12 26.61
N GLU A 100 12.88 -27.97 27.91
CA GLU A 100 14.12 -28.30 28.61
C GLU A 100 14.36 -29.83 28.54
N ASP A 101 14.43 -30.37 27.33
CA ASP A 101 15.05 -31.64 27.00
C ASP A 101 16.47 -31.37 26.48
N GLU A 102 17.22 -30.51 27.20
CA GLU A 102 18.69 -30.56 27.18
C GLU A 102 19.13 -31.46 28.34
N ASP A 103 18.96 -32.77 28.16
CA ASP A 103 19.74 -33.78 28.88
C ASP A 103 21.24 -33.56 28.54
N ILE A 104 21.93 -32.77 29.36
CA ILE A 104 23.41 -32.68 29.43
C ILE A 104 23.92 -33.63 30.53
#